data_AF-A0A847H0P4-F1
#
_entry.id   AF-A0A847H0P4-F1
#
_cell.length_a   1.000
_cell.length_b   1.000
_cell.length_c   1.000
_cell.angle_alpha   90.00
_cell.angle_beta   90.00
_cell.angle_gamma   90.00
#
_symmetry.space_group_name_H-M   'P 1'
#
loop_
_entity.id
_entity.type
_entity.pdbx_description
1 polymer ?
#
loop_
_entity_poly.entity_id
_entity_poly.type
_entity_poly.pdbx_seq_one_letter_code
_entity_poly.pdbx_strand_id
1 'polypeptide(L)'
;MSKQPSETATNGDGRGPGGQFAKGNRFAKGNPNAKRAQRLRAELMRSVTPAELRRIVKAVVTAATDGDIAAAKLILDRTLGPAVPWDVEERLARLESLLEAET
;
A
#
# COMPACT_ATOMS: atom_id res chain seq x y z
N MET A 1 25.62 17.72 -10.80
CA MET A 1 26.31 17.86 -9.49
C MET A 1 25.40 17.29 -8.42
N SER A 2 25.66 16.05 -7.99
CA SER A 2 24.88 15.41 -6.92
C SER A 2 25.27 16.07 -5.60
N LYS A 3 24.34 16.75 -4.92
CA LYS A 3 24.60 17.27 -3.57
C LYS A 3 24.73 16.08 -2.63
N GLN A 4 25.89 15.91 -2.02
CA GLN A 4 26.08 14.96 -0.92
C GLN A 4 25.02 15.23 0.17
N PRO A 5 24.43 14.19 0.79
CA PRO A 5 23.53 14.38 1.93
C PRO A 5 24.33 15.07 3.04
N SER A 6 23.81 16.15 3.63
CA SER A 6 24.53 16.86 4.68
C SER A 6 24.72 15.94 5.90
N GLU A 7 25.94 15.88 6.41
CA GLU A 7 26.26 15.25 7.69
C GLU A 7 25.43 15.92 8.79
N THR A 8 24.40 15.20 9.25
CA THR A 8 23.71 15.31 10.56
C THR A 8 23.83 16.63 11.31
N ALA A 9 23.48 17.74 10.66
CA ALA A 9 23.19 18.98 11.34
C ALA A 9 21.85 18.79 12.07
N THR A 10 21.85 19.04 13.38
CA THR A 10 20.63 19.19 14.18
C THR A 10 19.95 20.50 13.76
N ASN A 11 19.41 20.52 12.55
CA ASN A 11 18.59 21.63 12.08
C ASN A 11 17.41 21.68 13.03
N GLY A 12 17.23 22.79 13.75
CA GLY A 12 16.21 23.03 14.79
C GLY A 12 14.75 22.87 14.34
N ASP A 13 14.52 22.22 13.21
CA ASP A 13 13.27 21.92 12.53
C ASP A 13 12.59 20.64 13.06
N GLY A 14 13.12 20.07 14.15
CA GLY A 14 12.55 18.93 14.87
C GLY A 14 12.96 17.55 14.32
N ARG A 15 14.08 17.41 13.61
CA ARG A 15 14.63 16.09 13.22
C ARG A 15 15.68 15.63 14.23
N GLY A 16 15.74 14.32 14.48
CA GLY A 16 16.71 13.70 15.36
C GLY A 16 18.03 13.36 14.65
N PRO A 17 19.03 12.83 15.39
CA PRO A 17 20.38 12.56 14.87
C PRO A 17 20.45 11.56 13.70
N GLY A 18 19.40 10.76 13.49
CA GLY A 18 19.30 9.85 12.34
C GLY A 18 18.44 10.38 11.18
N GLY A 19 18.12 11.68 11.15
CA GLY A 19 17.23 12.28 10.16
C GLY A 19 15.73 11.97 10.34
N GLN A 20 15.39 11.09 11.28
CA GLN A 20 14.02 10.78 11.69
C GLN A 20 13.33 11.98 12.36
N PHE A 21 12.01 12.07 12.28
CA PHE A 21 11.28 13.10 12.99
C PHE A 21 11.36 12.88 14.50
N ALA A 22 11.81 13.89 15.24
CA ALA A 22 11.87 13.87 16.69
C ALA A 22 10.51 14.27 17.31
N LYS A 23 10.33 13.96 18.60
CA LYS A 23 9.14 14.36 19.36
C LYS A 23 8.97 15.88 19.31
N GLY A 24 7.75 16.35 19.00
CA GLY A 24 7.45 17.77 18.86
C GLY A 24 7.69 18.36 17.46
N ASN A 25 8.12 17.55 16.49
CA ASN A 25 8.27 18.01 15.11
C ASN A 25 6.94 18.51 14.54
N ARG A 26 6.95 19.71 13.93
CA ARG A 26 5.79 20.36 13.30
C ARG A 26 5.10 19.49 12.25
N PHE A 27 5.87 18.71 11.51
CA PHE A 27 5.43 17.82 10.43
C PHE A 27 5.04 16.42 10.94
N ALA A 28 5.47 16.02 12.15
CA ALA A 28 5.13 14.74 12.76
C ALA A 28 3.95 14.83 13.74
N LYS A 29 2.95 15.66 13.43
CA LYS A 29 1.71 15.75 14.24
C LYS A 29 0.82 14.52 14.12
N GLY A 30 0.99 13.73 13.05
CA GLY A 30 0.18 12.55 12.76
C GLY A 30 -1.27 12.90 12.40
N ASN A 31 -2.03 11.91 11.92
CA ASN A 31 -3.46 12.09 11.69
C ASN A 31 -4.20 11.97 13.04
N PRO A 32 -4.99 12.98 13.48
CA PRO A 32 -5.74 12.94 14.75
C PRO A 32 -6.66 11.72 14.89
N ASN A 33 -7.17 11.23 13.77
CA ASN A 33 -8.05 10.07 13.71
C ASN A 33 -7.31 8.74 13.51
N ALA A 34 -5.99 8.74 13.34
CA ALA A 34 -5.22 7.51 13.09
C ALA A 34 -5.46 6.46 14.18
N LYS A 35 -5.40 6.87 15.45
CA LYS A 35 -5.64 5.99 16.60
C LYS A 35 -7.05 5.42 16.62
N ARG A 36 -8.05 6.24 16.29
CA ARG A 36 -9.45 5.81 16.20
C ARG A 36 -9.64 4.81 15.05
N ALA A 37 -9.10 5.10 13.88
CA ALA A 37 -9.17 4.22 12.72
C ALA A 37 -8.45 2.88 12.97
N GLN A 38 -7.29 2.89 13.64
CA GLN A 38 -6.57 1.69 14.06
C GLN A 38 -7.43 0.79 14.96
N ARG A 39 -8.11 1.37 15.96
CA ARG A 39 -9.02 0.63 16.85
C ARG A 39 -10.18 -0.01 16.09
N LEU A 40 -10.82 0.73 15.19
CA LEU A 40 -11.92 0.20 14.38
C LEU A 40 -11.45 -0.94 13.46
N ARG A 41 -10.27 -0.83 12.85
CA ARG A 41 -9.69 -1.91 12.04
C ARG A 41 -9.37 -3.14 12.88
N ALA A 42 -8.77 -2.94 14.05
CA ALA A 42 -8.44 -4.05 14.95
C ALA A 42 -9.71 -4.81 15.37
N GLU A 43 -10.78 -4.08 15.68
CA GLU A 43 -12.05 -4.70 16.06
C GLU A 43 -12.70 -5.43 14.88
N LEU A 44 -12.72 -4.83 13.70
CA LEU A 44 -13.23 -5.47 12.49
C LEU A 44 -12.50 -6.78 12.18
N MET A 45 -11.17 -6.79 12.29
CA MET A 45 -10.36 -7.99 12.04
C MET A 45 -10.61 -9.09 13.08
N ARG A 46 -11.02 -8.73 14.30
CA ARG A 46 -11.39 -9.69 15.35
C ARG A 46 -12.81 -10.22 15.19
N SER A 47 -13.73 -9.37 14.71
CA SER A 47 -15.13 -9.73 14.55
C SER A 47 -15.37 -10.61 13.33
N VAL A 48 -14.62 -10.42 12.24
CA VAL A 48 -14.82 -11.19 11.01
C VAL A 48 -14.19 -12.58 11.15
N THR A 49 -15.04 -13.59 11.27
CA THR A 49 -14.64 -15.00 11.28
C THR A 49 -14.46 -15.55 9.86
N PRO A 50 -13.70 -16.65 9.68
CA PRO A 50 -13.61 -17.33 8.38
C PRO A 50 -14.97 -17.78 7.82
N ALA A 51 -15.91 -18.14 8.70
CA ALA A 51 -17.25 -18.57 8.29
C ALA A 51 -18.10 -17.40 7.76
N GLU A 52 -18.05 -16.24 8.41
CA GLU A 52 -18.69 -15.02 7.92
C GLU A 52 -18.07 -14.53 6.63
N LEU A 53 -16.74 -14.55 6.55
CA LEU A 53 -16.03 -14.19 5.32
C LEU A 53 -16.45 -15.07 4.15
N ARG A 54 -16.56 -16.38 4.34
CA ARG A 54 -17.07 -17.30 3.30
C ARG A 54 -18.49 -16.95 2.86
N ARG A 55 -19.38 -16.58 3.79
CA ARG A 55 -20.76 -16.17 3.47
C ARG A 55 -20.78 -14.87 2.64
N ILE A 56 -19.97 -13.89 3.03
CA ILE A 56 -19.83 -12.62 2.29
C ILE A 56 -19.30 -12.89 0.88
N VAL A 57 -18.21 -13.65 0.75
CA VAL A 57 -17.62 -13.97 -0.56
C VAL A 57 -18.62 -14.71 -1.45
N LYS A 58 -19.39 -15.67 -0.90
CA LYS A 58 -20.42 -16.37 -1.67
C LYS A 58 -21.47 -15.41 -2.22
N ALA A 59 -21.93 -14.45 -1.41
CA ALA A 59 -22.87 -13.42 -1.87
C ALA A 59 -22.28 -12.54 -2.98
N VAL A 60 -21.01 -12.15 -2.86
CA VAL A 60 -20.30 -11.39 -3.91
C VAL A 60 -20.18 -12.20 -5.20
N VAL A 61 -19.86 -13.49 -5.10
CA VAL A 61 -19.80 -14.39 -6.27
C VAL A 61 -21.17 -14.48 -6.95
N THR A 62 -22.24 -14.66 -6.18
CA THR A 62 -23.61 -14.67 -6.74
C THR A 62 -23.94 -13.37 -7.46
N ALA A 63 -23.67 -12.21 -6.83
CA ALA A 63 -23.90 -10.91 -7.47
C ALA A 63 -23.08 -10.76 -8.77
N ALA A 64 -21.83 -11.20 -8.76
CA ALA A 64 -20.97 -11.18 -9.94
C ALA A 64 -21.53 -12.04 -11.08
N THR A 65 -22.01 -13.26 -10.76
CA THR A 65 -22.61 -14.15 -11.77
C THR A 65 -23.94 -13.63 -12.30
N ASP A 66 -24.67 -12.86 -11.49
CA ASP A 66 -25.93 -12.21 -11.89
C ASP A 66 -25.72 -10.92 -12.71
N GLY A 67 -24.46 -10.53 -12.95
CA GLY A 67 -24.09 -9.43 -13.85
C GLY A 67 -23.64 -8.14 -13.15
N ASP A 68 -23.46 -8.13 -11.82
CA ASP A 68 -22.85 -6.99 -11.14
C ASP A 68 -21.36 -6.89 -11.48
N ILE A 69 -21.03 -5.91 -12.33
CA ILE A 69 -19.68 -5.67 -12.82
C ILE A 69 -18.71 -5.28 -11.68
N ALA A 70 -19.18 -4.58 -10.65
CA ALA A 70 -18.32 -4.19 -9.53
C ALA A 70 -17.97 -5.42 -8.67
N ALA A 71 -18.93 -6.32 -8.43
CA ALA A 71 -18.68 -7.59 -7.77
C ALA A 71 -17.75 -8.49 -8.62
N ALA A 72 -17.99 -8.57 -9.93
CA ALA A 72 -17.14 -9.33 -10.84
C ALA A 72 -15.70 -8.82 -10.84
N LYS A 73 -15.50 -7.50 -10.92
CA LYS A 73 -14.19 -6.86 -10.80
C LYS A 73 -13.52 -7.20 -9.48
N LEU A 74 -14.25 -7.14 -8.36
CA LEU A 74 -13.71 -7.45 -7.05
C LEU A 74 -13.21 -8.90 -6.96
N ILE A 75 -13.96 -9.86 -7.53
CA ILE A 75 -13.55 -11.27 -7.57
C ILE A 75 -12.32 -11.42 -8.45
N LEU A 76 -12.35 -10.91 -9.68
CA LEU A 76 -11.24 -11.03 -10.64
C LEU A 76 -9.94 -10.39 -10.12
N ASP A 77 -10.02 -9.18 -9.55
CA ASP A 77 -8.86 -8.48 -8.97
C ASP A 77 -8.20 -9.28 -7.84
N ARG A 78 -8.96 -10.11 -7.12
CA ARG A 78 -8.47 -10.87 -5.96
C ARG A 78 -8.07 -12.30 -6.30
N THR A 79 -8.56 -12.86 -7.40
CA THR A 79 -8.21 -14.21 -7.85
C THR A 79 -7.12 -14.19 -8.91
N LEU A 80 -7.19 -13.28 -9.87
CA LEU A 80 -6.23 -13.15 -10.98
C LEU A 80 -5.19 -12.05 -10.73
N GLY A 81 -5.47 -11.14 -9.79
CA GLY A 81 -4.66 -9.95 -9.55
C GLY A 81 -5.10 -8.75 -10.38
N PRO A 82 -4.47 -7.58 -10.18
CA PRO A 82 -4.78 -6.39 -10.97
C PRO A 82 -4.39 -6.59 -12.43
N ALA A 83 -5.14 -5.98 -13.34
CA ALA A 83 -4.76 -5.93 -14.74
C ALA A 83 -3.38 -5.28 -14.90
N VAL A 84 -2.46 -6.00 -15.51
CA VAL A 84 -1.13 -5.51 -15.87
C VAL A 84 -1.14 -4.91 -17.27
N PRO A 85 -0.39 -3.82 -17.52
CA PRO A 85 -0.17 -3.33 -18.88
C PRO A 85 0.46 -4.41 -19.75
N TRP A 86 0.04 -4.46 -21.02
CA TRP A 86 0.52 -5.48 -21.96
C TRP A 86 2.02 -5.37 -22.28
N ASP A 87 2.60 -4.18 -22.11
CA ASP A 87 4.00 -3.85 -22.41
C ASP A 87 4.97 -4.12 -21.25
N VAL A 88 4.48 -4.72 -20.15
CA VAL A 88 5.28 -4.93 -18.93
C VAL A 88 6.52 -5.78 -19.21
N GLU A 89 6.40 -6.83 -20.02
CA GLU A 89 7.52 -7.72 -20.37
C GLU A 89 8.60 -6.97 -21.16
N GLU A 90 8.21 -6.18 -22.17
CA GLU A 90 9.16 -5.39 -22.96
C GLU A 90 9.89 -4.35 -22.09
N ARG A 91 9.15 -3.69 -21.20
CA ARG A 91 9.71 -2.71 -20.27
C ARG A 91 10.67 -3.34 -19.28
N LEU A 92 10.37 -4.53 -18.77
CA LEU A 92 11.25 -5.29 -17.89
C LEU A 92 12.54 -5.70 -18.60
N ALA A 93 12.43 -6.30 -19.79
CA ALA A 93 13.60 -6.71 -20.57
C ALA A 93 14.54 -5.52 -20.87
N ARG A 94 13.97 -4.34 -21.20
CA ARG A 94 14.75 -3.12 -21.41
C ARG A 94 15.50 -2.68 -20.15
N LEU A 95 14.86 -2.75 -18.98
CA LEU A 95 15.49 -2.38 -17.72
C LEU A 95 16.61 -3.34 -17.33
N GLU A 96 16.41 -4.65 -17.55
CA GLU A 96 17.42 -5.68 -17.29
C GLU A 96 18.67 -5.45 -18.15
N SER A 97 18.52 -5.19 -19.45
CA SER A 97 19.67 -4.88 -20.32
C SER A 97 20.43 -3.62 -19.90
N LEU A 98 19.74 -2.59 -19.39
CA LEU A 98 20.40 -1.37 -18.91
C LEU A 98 21.20 -1.63 -17.62
N LEU A 99 20.67 -2.44 -16.71
CA LEU A 99 21.36 -2.81 -15.47
C LEU A 99 22.61 -3.65 -15.76
N GLU A 100 22.52 -4.60 -16.68
CA GLU A 100 23.67 -5.42 -17.10
C GLU A 100 24.76 -4.59 -17.80
N ALA A 101 24.40 -3.52 -18.50
CA ALA A 101 25.37 -2.64 -19.16
C ALA A 101 26.09 -1.68 -18.19
N GLU A 102 25.56 -1.50 -16.98
CA GLU A 102 26.10 -0.60 -15.96
C GLU A 102 27.02 -1.32 -14.94
N THR A 103 26.98 -2.66 -14.91
CA THR A 103 27.88 -3.53 -14.13
C THR A 103 29.12 -3.95 -14.89
#